data_AF-A0A936Q9V7-F1
#
_entry.id   AF-A0A936Q9V7-F1
#
_cell.length_a   1.000
_cell.length_b   1.000
_cell.length_c   1.000
_cell.angle_alpha   90.00
_cell.angle_beta   90.00
_cell.angle_gamma   90.00
#
_symmetry.space_group_name_H-M   'P 1'
#
loop_
_entity.id
_entity.type
_entity.pdbx_description
1 polymer ?
#
loop_
_entity_poly.entity_id
_entity_poly.type
_entity_poly.pdbx_seq_one_letter_code
_entity_poly.pdbx_strand_id
1 'polypeptide(L)'
;MGASRRQWTTAIDLVLAVGACGVMLAWLVGRPVFYAPNAPVMSAFTAFSLLLMVLVRQARLHLATWPIALSLAMTGLVLGGNVSSIVMLAMTPPELWASFPGIVLTSTMTSIGLVLFCAYDLVIALRDTPQSAFILDDLLIHLALVPGGLSLLGYLLGNATYLSVHADQRVGISLLEMAFMALYAASAVISNPRLFLWRFLATSWTNRFVFAGLFANQFVAPLVVALLRATPGSRGPGIELFVMLAGVVTTLTFLLLQARVLRRQPVPGGAPQ
;
A
#
# COMPACT_ATOMS: atom_id res chain seq x y z
N MET A 1 -23.53 5.95 11.86
CA MET A 1 -22.46 6.27 10.89
C MET A 1 -21.91 5.06 10.09
N GLY A 2 -22.49 3.84 10.17
CA GLY A 2 -21.88 2.63 9.57
C GLY A 2 -22.25 2.28 8.12
N ALA A 3 -23.49 2.55 7.68
CA ALA A 3 -23.98 2.07 6.38
C ALA A 3 -23.30 2.74 5.18
N SER A 4 -23.15 4.06 5.20
CA SER A 4 -22.53 4.82 4.09
C SER A 4 -21.05 4.45 3.89
N ARG A 5 -20.27 4.30 4.97
CA ARG A 5 -18.86 3.85 4.86
C ARG A 5 -18.77 2.46 4.24
N ARG A 6 -19.62 1.53 4.68
CA ARG A 6 -19.67 0.17 4.13
C ARG A 6 -20.00 0.19 2.64
N GLN A 7 -20.98 1.00 2.21
CA GLN A 7 -21.31 1.16 0.79
C GLN A 7 -20.13 1.67 -0.03
N TRP A 8 -19.43 2.71 0.44
CA TRP A 8 -18.24 3.22 -0.23
C TRP A 8 -17.09 2.20 -0.29
N THR A 9 -16.80 1.51 0.81
CA THR A 9 -15.81 0.42 0.82
C THR A 9 -16.17 -0.66 -0.20
N THR A 10 -17.42 -1.12 -0.20
CA THR A 10 -17.88 -2.15 -1.16
C THR A 10 -17.83 -1.67 -2.61
N ALA A 11 -18.14 -0.40 -2.89
CA ALA A 11 -18.04 0.14 -4.24
C ALA A 11 -16.58 0.16 -4.73
N ILE A 12 -15.64 0.61 -3.91
CA ILE A 12 -14.20 0.63 -4.26
C ILE A 12 -13.68 -0.80 -4.43
N ASP A 13 -14.03 -1.69 -3.51
CA ASP A 13 -13.62 -3.10 -3.53
C ASP A 13 -14.21 -3.84 -4.73
N LEU A 14 -15.42 -3.50 -5.18
CA LEU A 14 -16.00 -4.05 -6.40
C LEU A 14 -15.18 -3.65 -7.63
N VAL A 15 -14.79 -2.37 -7.74
CA VAL A 15 -13.92 -1.88 -8.83
C VAL A 15 -12.59 -2.64 -8.83
N LEU A 16 -11.98 -2.82 -7.65
CA LEU A 16 -10.74 -3.59 -7.51
C LEU A 16 -10.91 -5.06 -7.90
N ALA A 17 -11.97 -5.72 -7.43
CA ALA A 17 -12.21 -7.13 -7.71
C ALA A 17 -12.44 -7.36 -9.21
N VAL A 18 -13.29 -6.54 -9.85
CA VAL A 18 -13.55 -6.61 -11.29
C VAL A 18 -12.28 -6.31 -12.08
N GLY A 19 -11.54 -5.26 -11.70
CA GLY A 19 -10.28 -4.91 -12.33
C GLY A 19 -9.23 -6.02 -12.21
N ALA A 20 -9.09 -6.62 -11.04
CA ALA A 20 -8.15 -7.72 -10.80
C ALA A 20 -8.52 -8.98 -11.60
N CYS A 21 -9.79 -9.35 -11.62
CA CYS A 21 -10.29 -10.43 -12.50
C CYS A 21 -10.00 -10.12 -13.97
N GLY A 22 -10.22 -8.88 -14.42
CA GLY A 22 -9.91 -8.44 -15.77
C GLY A 22 -8.43 -8.59 -16.12
N VAL A 23 -7.53 -8.20 -15.23
CA VAL A 23 -6.08 -8.39 -15.41
C VAL A 23 -5.71 -9.87 -15.47
N MET A 24 -6.26 -10.70 -14.57
CA MET A 24 -6.01 -12.15 -14.59
C MET A 24 -6.49 -12.81 -15.88
N LEU A 25 -7.70 -12.47 -16.35
CA LEU A 25 -8.25 -12.97 -17.61
C LEU A 25 -7.41 -12.50 -18.82
N ALA A 26 -6.95 -11.26 -18.81
CA ALA A 26 -6.07 -10.71 -19.84
C ALA A 26 -4.75 -11.50 -19.93
N TRP A 27 -4.16 -11.88 -18.79
CA TRP A 27 -3.01 -12.79 -18.75
C TRP A 27 -3.34 -14.18 -19.31
N LEU A 28 -4.48 -14.77 -18.95
CA LEU A 28 -4.90 -16.09 -19.41
C LEU A 28 -5.11 -16.17 -20.94
N VAL A 29 -5.60 -15.08 -21.55
CA VAL A 29 -5.79 -14.99 -23.01
C VAL A 29 -4.50 -14.55 -23.73
N GLY A 30 -3.40 -14.35 -22.99
CA GLY A 30 -2.10 -13.96 -23.55
C GLY A 30 -2.04 -12.50 -24.02
N ARG A 31 -2.92 -11.64 -23.51
CA ARG A 31 -2.98 -10.21 -23.85
C ARG A 31 -3.02 -9.34 -22.58
N PRO A 32 -1.91 -9.24 -21.82
CA PRO A 32 -1.92 -8.53 -20.55
C PRO A 32 -2.28 -7.04 -20.74
N VAL A 33 -2.99 -6.48 -19.77
CA VAL A 33 -3.50 -5.10 -19.84
C VAL A 33 -2.34 -4.10 -19.82
N PHE A 34 -2.33 -3.16 -20.76
CA PHE A 34 -1.26 -2.15 -20.94
C PHE A 34 0.14 -2.75 -21.10
N TYR A 35 0.24 -3.97 -21.65
CA TYR A 35 1.52 -4.63 -21.86
C TYR A 35 2.41 -3.86 -22.85
N ALA A 36 3.66 -3.66 -22.45
CA ALA A 36 4.77 -3.33 -23.33
C ALA A 36 6.01 -4.12 -22.90
N PRO A 37 6.84 -4.60 -23.84
CA PRO A 37 8.00 -5.44 -23.52
C PRO A 37 9.08 -4.70 -22.74
N ASN A 38 9.07 -3.37 -22.80
CA ASN A 38 10.06 -2.47 -22.21
C ASN A 38 9.48 -1.57 -21.09
N ALA A 39 8.35 -1.96 -20.50
CA ALA A 39 7.73 -1.21 -19.41
C ALA A 39 7.13 -2.14 -18.35
N PRO A 40 7.05 -1.69 -17.08
CA PRO A 40 6.38 -2.44 -16.03
C PRO A 40 4.92 -2.76 -16.38
N VAL A 41 4.50 -3.99 -16.09
CA VAL A 41 3.13 -4.46 -16.29
C VAL A 41 2.63 -5.17 -15.05
N MET A 42 1.36 -4.94 -14.70
CA MET A 42 0.72 -5.60 -13.56
C MET A 42 0.71 -7.12 -13.77
N SER A 43 1.39 -7.85 -12.89
CA SER A 43 1.41 -9.31 -12.98
C SER A 43 0.08 -9.95 -12.57
N ALA A 44 -0.20 -11.16 -13.09
CA ALA A 44 -1.35 -11.95 -12.66
C ALA A 44 -1.31 -12.25 -11.15
N PHE A 45 -0.12 -12.43 -10.58
CA PHE A 45 0.07 -12.69 -9.15
C PHE A 45 -0.28 -11.46 -8.29
N THR A 46 0.06 -10.25 -8.73
CA THR A 46 -0.35 -9.00 -8.07
C THR A 46 -1.87 -8.84 -8.08
N ALA A 47 -2.49 -9.10 -9.24
CA ALA A 47 -3.94 -9.01 -9.39
C ALA A 47 -4.65 -10.03 -8.48
N PHE A 48 -4.16 -11.27 -8.46
CA PHE A 48 -4.66 -12.32 -7.58
C PHE A 48 -4.50 -11.96 -6.10
N SER A 49 -3.35 -11.42 -5.70
CA SER A 49 -3.08 -10.96 -4.33
C SER A 49 -4.11 -9.93 -3.89
N LEU A 50 -4.32 -8.88 -4.69
CA LEU A 50 -5.29 -7.83 -4.40
C LEU A 50 -6.73 -8.36 -4.38
N LEU A 51 -7.09 -9.26 -5.30
CA LEU A 51 -8.40 -9.89 -5.32
C LEU A 51 -8.66 -10.66 -4.02
N LEU A 52 -7.73 -11.52 -3.58
CA LEU A 52 -7.88 -12.27 -2.33
C LEU A 52 -8.03 -11.34 -1.12
N MET A 53 -7.20 -10.30 -1.05
CA MET A 53 -7.26 -9.32 0.03
C MET A 53 -8.62 -8.59 0.08
N VAL A 54 -9.13 -8.18 -1.08
CA VAL A 54 -10.47 -7.59 -1.22
C VAL A 54 -11.57 -8.57 -0.80
N LEU A 55 -11.51 -9.83 -1.26
CA LEU A 55 -12.49 -10.85 -0.91
C LEU A 55 -12.51 -11.13 0.59
N VAL A 56 -11.33 -11.25 1.23
CA VAL A 56 -11.22 -11.41 2.69
C VAL A 56 -11.83 -10.21 3.41
N ARG A 57 -11.53 -8.98 2.97
CA ARG A 57 -12.11 -7.77 3.57
C ARG A 57 -13.63 -7.75 3.44
N GLN A 58 -14.18 -8.00 2.26
CA GLN A 58 -15.62 -8.02 2.02
C GLN A 58 -16.31 -9.13 2.82
N ALA A 59 -15.70 -10.31 2.91
CA ALA A 59 -16.21 -11.40 3.74
C ALA A 59 -16.31 -10.98 5.22
N ARG A 60 -15.26 -10.36 5.78
CA ARG A 60 -15.29 -9.83 7.15
C ARG A 60 -16.35 -8.75 7.37
N LEU A 61 -16.63 -7.93 6.35
CA LEU A 61 -17.59 -6.81 6.46
C LEU A 61 -19.06 -7.25 6.38
N HIS A 62 -19.35 -8.33 5.64
CA HIS A 62 -20.72 -8.71 5.30
C HIS A 62 -21.15 -10.07 5.88
N LEU A 63 -20.22 -10.98 6.17
CA LEU A 63 -20.52 -12.31 6.68
C LEU A 63 -20.21 -12.36 8.18
N ALA A 64 -21.25 -12.30 9.00
CA ALA A 64 -21.12 -12.31 10.46
C ALA A 64 -20.45 -13.59 11.01
N THR A 65 -20.56 -14.70 10.30
CA THR A 65 -20.00 -16.01 10.68
C THR A 65 -18.66 -16.31 10.01
N TRP A 66 -18.04 -15.34 9.34
CA TRP A 66 -16.78 -15.55 8.65
C TRP A 66 -15.66 -15.97 9.61
N PRO A 67 -14.99 -17.13 9.40
CA PRO A 67 -13.98 -17.60 10.32
C PRO A 67 -12.72 -16.71 10.34
N ILE A 68 -12.25 -16.37 11.54
CA ILE A 68 -10.98 -15.66 11.71
C ILE A 68 -9.84 -16.47 11.10
N ALA A 69 -9.80 -17.79 11.33
CA ALA A 69 -8.79 -18.68 10.77
C ALA A 69 -8.69 -18.59 9.25
N LEU A 70 -9.81 -18.46 8.53
CA LEU A 70 -9.84 -18.34 7.08
C LEU A 70 -9.31 -16.97 6.62
N SER A 71 -9.59 -15.90 7.38
CA SER A 71 -8.98 -14.58 7.15
C SER A 71 -7.46 -14.63 7.28
N LEU A 72 -6.96 -15.28 8.33
CA LEU A 72 -5.52 -15.43 8.58
C LEU A 72 -4.86 -16.28 7.50
N ALA A 73 -5.47 -17.40 7.12
CA ALA A 73 -4.95 -18.30 6.10
C ALA A 73 -4.84 -17.61 4.73
N MET A 74 -5.90 -16.95 4.27
CA MET A 74 -5.88 -16.28 2.96
C MET A 74 -4.99 -15.04 2.95
N THR A 75 -4.98 -14.25 4.01
CA THR A 75 -4.06 -13.10 4.12
C THR A 75 -2.60 -13.58 4.22
N GLY A 76 -2.36 -14.66 4.97
CA GLY A 76 -1.05 -15.29 5.10
C GLY A 76 -0.54 -15.89 3.79
N LEU A 77 -1.42 -16.44 2.95
CA LEU A 77 -1.07 -16.91 1.61
C LEU A 77 -0.57 -15.77 0.72
N VAL A 78 -1.28 -14.64 0.72
CA VAL A 78 -0.84 -13.46 -0.03
C VAL A 78 0.48 -12.91 0.51
N LEU A 79 0.61 -12.79 1.84
CA LEU A 79 1.85 -12.34 2.48
C LEU A 79 3.04 -13.26 2.12
N GLY A 80 2.89 -14.56 2.31
CA GLY A 80 3.93 -15.55 2.04
C GLY A 80 4.33 -15.59 0.56
N GLY A 81 3.36 -15.50 -0.35
CA GLY A 81 3.65 -15.45 -1.78
C GLY A 81 4.40 -14.18 -2.20
N ASN A 82 4.09 -13.02 -1.61
CA ASN A 82 4.82 -11.78 -1.88
C ASN A 82 6.23 -11.78 -1.27
N VAL A 83 6.41 -12.35 -0.06
CA VAL A 83 7.76 -12.58 0.50
C VAL A 83 8.56 -13.53 -0.39
N SER A 84 7.93 -14.60 -0.89
CA SER A 84 8.55 -15.53 -1.82
C SER A 84 8.95 -14.82 -3.13
N SER A 85 8.10 -13.94 -3.68
CA SER A 85 8.44 -13.14 -4.88
C SER A 85 9.70 -12.29 -4.67
N ILE A 86 9.84 -11.64 -3.50
CA ILE A 86 11.04 -10.86 -3.14
C ILE A 86 12.29 -11.77 -3.12
N VAL A 87 12.19 -12.92 -2.44
CA VAL A 87 13.32 -13.87 -2.34
C VAL A 87 13.68 -14.43 -3.71
N MET A 88 12.69 -14.77 -4.54
CA MET A 88 12.93 -15.26 -5.89
C MET A 88 13.63 -14.21 -6.74
N LEU A 89 13.20 -12.94 -6.71
CA LEU A 89 13.87 -11.85 -7.42
C LEU A 89 15.30 -11.60 -6.93
N ALA A 90 15.55 -11.76 -5.63
CA ALA A 90 16.87 -11.54 -5.04
C ALA A 90 17.86 -12.69 -5.32
N MET A 91 17.38 -13.93 -5.39
CA MET A 91 18.23 -15.12 -5.39
C MET A 91 18.30 -15.84 -6.75
N THR A 92 17.35 -15.61 -7.64
CA THR A 92 17.28 -16.35 -8.90
C THR A 92 18.14 -15.68 -9.98
N PRO A 93 19.03 -16.44 -10.65
CA PRO A 93 19.87 -15.90 -11.73
C PRO A 93 19.05 -15.32 -12.90
N PRO A 94 19.47 -14.20 -13.51
CA PRO A 94 18.78 -13.58 -14.64
C PRO A 94 18.55 -14.53 -15.83
N GLU A 95 19.47 -15.46 -16.07
CA GLU A 95 19.39 -16.43 -17.17
C GLU A 95 18.23 -17.41 -16.99
N LEU A 96 17.94 -17.77 -15.73
CA LEU A 96 16.79 -18.62 -15.42
C LEU A 96 15.48 -17.86 -15.66
N TRP A 97 15.43 -16.56 -15.34
CA TRP A 97 14.26 -15.73 -15.63
C TRP A 97 13.96 -15.59 -17.11
N ALA A 98 15.00 -15.40 -17.92
CA ALA A 98 14.86 -15.31 -19.37
C ALA A 98 14.22 -16.57 -19.99
N SER A 99 14.28 -17.71 -19.29
CA SER A 99 13.70 -18.98 -19.73
C SER A 99 12.17 -19.06 -19.56
N PHE A 100 11.54 -18.11 -18.85
CA PHE A 100 10.09 -18.06 -18.61
C PHE A 100 9.44 -16.78 -19.15
N PRO A 101 9.47 -16.54 -20.48
CA PRO A 101 9.00 -15.28 -21.05
C PRO A 101 7.50 -15.01 -20.85
N GLY A 102 6.69 -16.04 -20.60
CA GLY A 102 5.25 -15.89 -20.32
C GLY A 102 4.93 -15.48 -18.88
N ILE A 103 5.90 -15.46 -17.97
CA ILE A 103 5.70 -15.19 -16.55
C ILE A 103 6.34 -13.85 -16.21
N VAL A 104 5.56 -12.95 -15.63
CA VAL A 104 6.06 -11.70 -15.04
C VAL A 104 5.84 -11.79 -13.54
N LEU A 105 6.91 -11.65 -12.77
CA LEU A 105 6.84 -11.61 -11.32
C LEU A 105 6.34 -10.27 -10.81
N THR A 106 5.80 -10.28 -9.59
CA THR A 106 5.53 -9.06 -8.84
C THR A 106 6.84 -8.46 -8.36
N SER A 107 7.07 -7.17 -8.66
CA SER A 107 8.29 -6.47 -8.28
C SER A 107 8.52 -6.46 -6.76
N THR A 108 9.77 -6.27 -6.34
CA THR A 108 10.14 -6.16 -4.92
C THR A 108 9.34 -5.06 -4.22
N MET A 109 9.21 -3.90 -4.84
CA MET A 109 8.51 -2.76 -4.25
C MET A 109 6.99 -3.00 -4.16
N THR A 110 6.35 -3.56 -5.19
CA THR A 110 4.93 -3.96 -5.11
C THR A 110 4.73 -4.99 -4.00
N SER A 111 5.63 -6.00 -3.93
CA SER A 111 5.57 -7.06 -2.93
C SER A 111 5.69 -6.52 -1.50
N ILE A 112 6.60 -5.56 -1.25
CA ILE A 112 6.72 -4.89 0.05
C ILE A 112 5.42 -4.19 0.42
N GLY A 113 4.81 -3.44 -0.50
CA GLY A 113 3.54 -2.77 -0.25
C GLY A 113 2.41 -3.75 0.08
N LEU A 114 2.31 -4.86 -0.66
CA LEU A 114 1.33 -5.92 -0.39
C LEU A 114 1.58 -6.62 0.95
N VAL A 115 2.84 -6.92 1.31
CA VAL A 115 3.19 -7.48 2.62
C VAL A 115 2.75 -6.55 3.75
N LEU A 116 2.95 -5.23 3.61
CA LEU A 116 2.53 -4.25 4.60
C LEU A 116 1.00 -4.13 4.70
N PHE A 117 0.28 -4.19 3.57
CA PHE A 117 -1.17 -4.28 3.58
C PHE A 117 -1.68 -5.59 4.22
N CYS A 118 -1.04 -6.72 3.96
CA CYS A 118 -1.37 -7.99 4.61
C CYS A 118 -1.12 -7.91 6.12
N ALA A 119 0.01 -7.33 6.55
CA ALA A 119 0.28 -7.10 7.97
C ALA A 119 -0.81 -6.24 8.61
N TYR A 120 -1.27 -5.20 7.90
CA TYR A 120 -2.41 -4.39 8.33
C TYR A 120 -3.69 -5.21 8.47
N ASP A 121 -4.02 -6.06 7.49
CA ASP A 121 -5.22 -6.90 7.55
C ASP A 121 -5.16 -7.98 8.64
N LEU A 122 -3.96 -8.51 8.93
CA LEU A 122 -3.73 -9.42 10.05
C LEU A 122 -3.93 -8.71 11.38
N VAL A 123 -3.40 -7.49 11.54
CA VAL A 123 -3.62 -6.67 12.73
C VAL A 123 -5.12 -6.42 12.93
N ILE A 124 -5.86 -6.07 11.87
CA ILE A 124 -7.32 -5.90 11.96
C ILE A 124 -8.03 -7.19 12.36
N ALA A 125 -7.63 -8.33 11.79
CA ALA A 125 -8.28 -9.62 12.07
C ALA A 125 -8.03 -10.12 13.49
N LEU A 126 -6.85 -9.83 14.05
CA LEU A 126 -6.41 -10.34 15.35
C LEU A 126 -6.71 -9.39 16.51
N ARG A 127 -6.88 -8.10 16.25
CA ARG A 127 -6.94 -7.09 17.31
C ARG A 127 -8.36 -6.91 17.84
N ASP A 128 -8.63 -7.49 18.99
CA ASP A 128 -9.87 -7.26 19.74
C ASP A 128 -9.95 -5.87 20.42
N THR A 129 -8.82 -5.16 20.61
CA THR A 129 -8.77 -4.00 21.52
C THR A 129 -8.39 -2.65 20.86
N PRO A 130 -9.24 -1.60 20.98
CA PRO A 130 -8.95 -0.22 20.57
C PRO A 130 -7.99 0.54 21.52
N GLN A 131 -7.28 -0.16 22.42
CA GLN A 131 -6.57 0.44 23.56
C GLN A 131 -5.04 0.28 23.56
N SER A 132 -4.37 0.05 22.43
CA SER A 132 -2.89 0.22 22.36
C SER A 132 -2.49 1.58 21.77
N ALA A 133 -1.45 2.20 22.35
CA ALA A 133 -0.86 3.48 21.91
C ALA A 133 -0.15 3.38 20.56
N PHE A 134 0.07 2.15 20.10
CA PHE A 134 0.69 1.87 18.84
C PHE A 134 -0.38 1.97 17.74
N ILE A 135 -0.32 3.06 16.98
CA ILE A 135 -1.15 3.33 15.80
C ILE A 135 -0.68 2.49 14.60
N LEU A 136 -0.45 1.20 14.85
CA LEU A 136 0.14 0.26 13.89
C LEU A 136 -0.64 0.25 12.58
N ASP A 137 -1.96 0.26 12.66
CA ASP A 137 -2.87 0.31 11.52
C ASP A 137 -2.55 1.52 10.60
N ASP A 138 -2.44 2.72 11.19
CA ASP A 138 -2.10 3.96 10.47
C ASP A 138 -0.68 3.89 9.89
N LEU A 139 0.30 3.42 10.67
CA LEU A 139 1.69 3.30 10.21
C LEU A 139 1.82 2.35 9.02
N LEU A 140 1.17 1.19 9.08
CA LEU A 140 1.24 0.17 8.02
C LEU A 140 0.62 0.68 6.72
N ILE A 141 -0.51 1.40 6.78
CA ILE A 141 -1.10 2.01 5.57
C ILE A 141 -0.14 3.05 4.97
N HIS A 142 0.43 3.94 5.80
CA HIS A 142 1.36 4.96 5.29
C HIS A 142 2.61 4.32 4.66
N LEU A 143 3.17 3.29 5.29
CA LEU A 143 4.33 2.58 4.76
C LEU A 143 3.99 1.80 3.48
N ALA A 144 2.80 1.19 3.39
CA ALA A 144 2.35 0.46 2.21
C ALA A 144 2.18 1.34 0.96
N LEU A 145 2.00 2.66 1.15
CA LEU A 145 1.93 3.66 0.07
C LEU A 145 3.30 4.16 -0.41
N VAL A 146 4.37 3.97 0.38
CA VAL A 146 5.73 4.43 0.02
C VAL A 146 6.20 3.81 -1.31
N PRO A 147 6.01 2.51 -1.58
CA PRO A 147 6.36 1.94 -2.88
C PRO A 147 5.74 2.66 -4.08
N GLY A 148 4.43 2.94 -4.02
CA GLY A 148 3.74 3.66 -5.10
C GLY A 148 4.23 5.10 -5.26
N GLY A 149 4.47 5.81 -4.15
CA GLY A 149 5.02 7.17 -4.20
C GLY A 149 6.42 7.23 -4.83
N LEU A 150 7.28 6.25 -4.51
CA LEU A 150 8.59 6.13 -5.12
C LEU A 150 8.48 5.80 -6.61
N SER A 151 7.61 4.87 -7.01
CA SER A 151 7.44 4.53 -8.41
C SER A 151 6.84 5.67 -9.24
N LEU A 152 6.03 6.56 -8.66
CA LEU A 152 5.61 7.79 -9.31
C LEU A 152 6.81 8.69 -9.66
N LEU A 153 7.77 8.86 -8.73
CA LEU A 153 9.04 9.54 -9.03
C LEU A 153 9.81 8.81 -10.14
N GLY A 154 9.81 7.47 -10.13
CA GLY A 154 10.42 6.65 -11.17
C GLY A 154 9.87 6.95 -12.56
N TYR A 155 8.55 7.09 -12.70
CA TYR A 155 7.93 7.46 -13.97
C TYR A 155 8.27 8.89 -14.41
N LEU A 156 8.25 9.85 -13.48
CA LEU A 156 8.51 11.25 -13.80
C LEU A 156 9.98 11.52 -14.16
N LEU A 157 10.90 10.78 -13.55
CA LEU A 157 12.34 10.94 -13.74
C LEU A 157 12.96 9.96 -14.75
N GLY A 158 12.18 8.97 -15.21
CA GLY A 158 12.72 7.87 -16.01
C GLY A 158 13.71 7.00 -15.24
N ASN A 159 13.51 6.84 -13.93
CA ASN A 159 14.43 6.15 -13.03
C ASN A 159 13.99 4.71 -12.76
N ALA A 160 14.66 3.76 -13.41
CA ALA A 160 14.38 2.32 -13.30
C ALA A 160 14.50 1.79 -11.86
N THR A 161 15.39 2.35 -11.03
CA THR A 161 15.56 1.94 -9.64
C THR A 161 14.29 2.22 -8.83
N TYR A 162 13.64 3.37 -9.04
CA TYR A 162 12.41 3.74 -8.37
C TYR A 162 11.18 2.97 -8.86
N LEU A 163 11.23 2.48 -10.11
CA LEU A 163 10.23 1.55 -10.64
C LEU A 163 10.42 0.12 -10.15
N SER A 164 11.49 -0.17 -9.38
CA SER A 164 11.87 -1.53 -8.99
C SER A 164 12.11 -2.44 -10.19
N VAL A 165 12.60 -1.87 -11.29
CA VAL A 165 12.93 -2.62 -12.51
C VAL A 165 14.22 -3.40 -12.30
N HIS A 166 14.17 -4.71 -12.59
CA HIS A 166 15.31 -5.62 -12.49
C HIS A 166 15.83 -5.96 -13.90
N ALA A 167 16.38 -7.16 -14.09
CA ALA A 167 16.84 -7.64 -15.40
C ALA A 167 15.73 -7.68 -16.45
N ASP A 168 14.50 -8.01 -16.04
CA ASP A 168 13.31 -7.92 -16.88
C ASP A 168 12.61 -6.57 -16.68
N GLN A 169 12.48 -5.79 -17.75
CA GLN A 169 11.85 -4.46 -17.72
C GLN A 169 10.35 -4.49 -17.40
N ARG A 170 9.73 -5.67 -17.56
CA ARG A 170 8.32 -5.90 -17.23
C ARG A 170 8.09 -6.03 -15.73
N VAL A 171 9.14 -6.43 -14.98
CA VAL A 171 9.10 -6.58 -13.53
C VAL A 171 9.40 -5.24 -12.89
N GLY A 172 8.37 -4.46 -12.62
CA GLY A 172 8.42 -3.19 -11.91
C GLY A 172 7.04 -2.85 -11.32
N ILE A 173 6.86 -1.63 -10.81
CA ILE A 173 5.52 -1.15 -10.46
C ILE A 173 4.93 -0.39 -11.66
N SER A 174 3.86 -0.94 -12.24
CA SER A 174 3.07 -0.30 -13.29
C SER A 174 2.15 0.81 -12.75
N LEU A 175 1.75 1.74 -13.63
CA LEU A 175 0.71 2.74 -13.30
C LEU A 175 -0.60 2.08 -12.81
N LEU A 176 -0.96 0.94 -13.40
CA LEU A 176 -2.15 0.18 -13.03
C LEU A 176 -2.03 -0.41 -11.62
N GLU A 177 -0.87 -0.98 -11.28
CA GLU A 177 -0.59 -1.47 -9.92
C GLU A 177 -0.66 -0.34 -8.88
N MET A 178 -0.05 0.82 -9.18
CA MET A 178 -0.13 1.97 -8.28
C MET A 178 -1.58 2.42 -8.05
N ALA A 179 -2.38 2.48 -9.12
CA ALA A 179 -3.80 2.83 -9.01
C ALA A 179 -4.56 1.83 -8.14
N PHE A 180 -4.31 0.52 -8.31
CA PHE A 180 -4.98 -0.51 -7.53
C PHE A 180 -4.55 -0.50 -6.06
N MET A 181 -3.26 -0.31 -5.78
CA MET A 181 -2.76 -0.17 -4.41
C MET A 181 -3.30 1.09 -3.73
N ALA A 182 -3.42 2.20 -4.45
CA ALA A 182 -4.02 3.43 -3.94
C ALA A 182 -5.51 3.26 -3.62
N LEU A 183 -6.27 2.61 -4.52
CA LEU A 183 -7.67 2.25 -4.27
C LEU A 183 -7.79 1.30 -3.07
N TYR A 184 -6.90 0.31 -2.95
CA TYR A 184 -6.89 -0.62 -1.83
C TYR A 184 -6.66 0.10 -0.50
N ALA A 185 -5.69 1.02 -0.46
CA ALA A 185 -5.42 1.87 0.69
C ALA A 185 -6.62 2.76 1.04
N ALA A 186 -7.24 3.41 0.04
CA ALA A 186 -8.42 4.24 0.27
C ALA A 186 -9.57 3.42 0.87
N SER A 187 -9.84 2.25 0.30
CA SER A 187 -10.82 1.31 0.85
C SER A 187 -10.46 0.87 2.28
N ALA A 188 -9.18 0.61 2.56
CA ALA A 188 -8.70 0.22 3.89
C ALA A 188 -8.99 1.31 4.92
N VAL A 189 -8.62 2.55 4.59
CA VAL A 189 -8.84 3.73 5.43
C VAL A 189 -10.32 3.97 5.72
N ILE A 190 -11.17 3.88 4.70
CA ILE A 190 -12.63 4.07 4.83
C ILE A 190 -13.26 2.95 5.66
N SER A 191 -12.82 1.71 5.45
CA SER A 191 -13.37 0.51 6.10
C SER A 191 -13.03 0.41 7.58
N ASN A 192 -11.93 1.04 8.03
CA ASN A 192 -11.48 0.99 9.41
C ASN A 192 -11.88 2.28 10.17
N PRO A 193 -12.98 2.28 10.94
CA PRO A 193 -13.39 3.44 11.73
C PRO A 193 -12.50 3.68 12.96
N ARG A 194 -11.61 2.75 13.30
CA ARG A 194 -10.77 2.80 14.51
C ARG A 194 -9.41 3.47 14.27
N LEU A 195 -9.09 3.87 13.04
CA LEU A 195 -7.84 4.59 12.73
C LEU A 195 -7.70 5.82 13.61
N PHE A 196 -6.48 6.02 14.10
CA PHE A 196 -6.14 7.22 14.85
C PHE A 196 -6.33 8.47 14.00
N LEU A 197 -6.00 8.39 12.72
CA LEU A 197 -6.15 9.48 11.75
C LEU A 197 -7.56 10.08 11.78
N TRP A 198 -8.61 9.26 11.82
CA TRP A 198 -9.99 9.77 11.84
C TRP A 198 -10.29 10.59 13.10
N ARG A 199 -9.79 10.15 14.25
CA ARG A 199 -9.95 10.87 15.51
C ARG A 199 -9.17 12.18 15.48
N PHE A 200 -7.92 12.12 15.02
CA PHE A 200 -7.05 13.28 14.91
C PHE A 200 -7.61 14.37 13.98
N LEU A 201 -8.11 13.99 12.80
CA LEU A 201 -8.70 14.91 11.82
C LEU A 201 -10.05 15.50 12.27
N ALA A 202 -10.78 14.78 13.13
CA ALA A 202 -12.06 15.24 13.66
C ALA A 202 -11.90 16.27 14.78
N THR A 203 -10.77 16.28 15.50
CA THR A 203 -10.57 17.15 16.66
C THR A 203 -10.53 18.65 16.31
N SER A 204 -9.85 19.05 15.24
CA SER A 204 -9.72 20.48 14.87
C SER A 204 -9.39 20.69 13.39
N TRP A 205 -9.68 21.90 12.88
CA TRP A 205 -9.23 22.32 11.56
C TRP A 205 -7.70 22.42 11.47
N THR A 206 -7.04 22.85 12.54
CA THR A 206 -5.57 22.89 12.62
C THR A 206 -4.96 21.51 12.37
N ASN A 207 -5.53 20.45 12.97
CA ASN A 207 -5.06 19.08 12.74
C ASN A 207 -5.20 18.65 11.27
N ARG A 208 -6.26 19.09 10.59
CA ARG A 208 -6.44 18.82 9.14
C ARG A 208 -5.36 19.52 8.31
N PHE A 209 -5.05 20.78 8.60
CA PHE A 209 -3.99 21.51 7.92
C PHE A 209 -2.61 20.91 8.20
N VAL A 210 -2.33 20.54 9.44
CA VAL A 210 -1.06 19.88 9.82
C VAL A 210 -0.93 18.54 9.10
N PHE A 211 -1.98 17.71 9.09
CA PHE A 211 -1.94 16.43 8.37
C PHE A 211 -1.79 16.64 6.86
N ALA A 212 -2.51 17.59 6.26
CA ALA A 212 -2.38 17.92 4.85
C ALA A 212 -0.95 18.38 4.51
N GLY A 213 -0.33 19.18 5.37
CA GLY A 213 1.07 19.61 5.24
C GLY A 213 2.05 18.44 5.36
N LEU A 214 1.85 17.53 6.31
CA LEU A 214 2.67 16.32 6.46
C LEU A 214 2.54 15.39 5.26
N PHE A 215 1.32 15.17 4.78
CA PHE A 215 1.04 14.36 3.60
C PHE A 215 1.64 14.99 2.33
N ALA A 216 1.51 16.30 2.17
CA ALA A 216 2.17 17.04 1.09
C ALA A 216 3.69 16.95 1.19
N ASN A 217 4.27 17.03 2.39
CA ASN A 217 5.71 16.85 2.59
C ASN A 217 6.16 15.41 2.25
N GLN A 218 5.32 14.41 2.52
CA GLN A 218 5.63 13.01 2.22
C GLN A 218 5.58 12.69 0.71
N PHE A 219 4.61 13.23 -0.03
CA PHE A 219 4.36 12.81 -1.42
C PHE A 219 4.48 13.92 -2.46
N VAL A 220 4.25 15.19 -2.10
CA VAL A 220 4.29 16.32 -3.04
C VAL A 220 5.67 16.99 -3.04
N ALA A 221 6.27 17.22 -1.87
CA ALA A 221 7.60 17.83 -1.79
C ALA A 221 8.68 17.06 -2.56
N PRO A 222 8.74 15.70 -2.53
CA PRO A 222 9.66 14.94 -3.36
C PRO A 222 9.43 15.16 -4.85
N LEU A 223 8.18 15.27 -5.29
CA LEU A 223 7.83 15.56 -6.69
C LEU A 223 8.30 16.95 -7.10
N VAL A 224 8.10 17.95 -6.24
CA VAL A 224 8.59 19.31 -6.50
C VAL A 224 10.11 19.33 -6.59
N VAL A 225 10.81 18.68 -5.66
CA VAL A 225 12.28 18.58 -5.68
C VAL A 225 12.75 17.85 -6.94
N ALA A 226 12.10 16.75 -7.29
CA ALA A 226 12.36 16.02 -8.52
C ALA A 226 12.19 16.91 -9.74
N LEU A 227 11.09 17.63 -9.88
CA LEU A 227 10.85 18.51 -11.04
C LEU A 227 11.84 19.68 -11.13
N LEU A 228 12.27 20.24 -9.99
CA LEU A 228 13.21 21.37 -9.95
C LEU A 228 14.68 20.95 -10.15
N ARG A 229 15.02 19.70 -9.84
CA ARG A 229 16.39 19.17 -9.87
C ARG A 229 16.58 18.03 -10.87
N ALA A 230 15.53 17.65 -11.61
CA ALA A 230 15.56 16.55 -12.56
C ALA A 230 16.68 16.77 -13.57
N THR A 231 17.64 15.85 -13.57
CA THR A 231 18.56 15.69 -14.69
C THR A 231 18.10 14.44 -15.43
N PRO A 232 17.53 14.56 -16.65
CA PRO A 232 17.05 13.39 -17.39
C PRO A 232 18.15 12.33 -17.52
N GLY A 233 17.82 11.08 -17.17
CA GLY A 233 18.75 9.95 -17.29
C GLY A 233 19.74 9.77 -16.13
N SER A 234 19.60 10.50 -15.02
CA SER A 234 20.36 10.19 -13.80
C SER A 234 20.03 8.76 -13.32
N ARG A 235 21.06 7.96 -13.06
CA ARG A 235 20.91 6.60 -12.55
C ARG A 235 21.08 6.60 -11.03
N GLY A 236 20.11 6.00 -10.34
CA GLY A 236 20.15 5.81 -8.89
C GLY A 236 19.42 6.89 -8.08
N PRO A 237 19.50 6.82 -6.74
CA PRO A 237 18.68 7.69 -5.89
C PRO A 237 19.14 9.14 -5.87
N GLY A 238 18.24 10.08 -6.16
CA GLY A 238 18.48 11.52 -6.00
C GLY A 238 18.02 12.07 -4.64
N ILE A 239 18.12 13.40 -4.51
CA ILE A 239 17.74 14.15 -3.30
C ILE A 239 16.26 13.98 -2.97
N GLU A 240 15.42 13.81 -3.99
CA GLU A 240 13.99 13.53 -3.86
C GLU A 240 13.68 12.30 -3.00
N LEU A 241 14.50 11.24 -3.04
CA LEU A 241 14.34 10.10 -2.14
C LEU A 241 14.56 10.49 -0.69
N PHE A 242 15.60 11.27 -0.40
CA PHE A 242 15.89 11.74 0.95
C PHE A 242 14.76 12.62 1.48
N VAL A 243 14.21 13.48 0.63
CA VAL A 243 13.05 14.33 0.96
C VAL A 243 11.82 13.47 1.26
N MET A 244 11.56 12.44 0.44
CA MET A 244 10.46 11.51 0.68
C MET A 244 10.62 10.75 1.99
N LEU A 245 11.80 10.17 2.24
CA LEU A 245 12.09 9.43 3.47
C LEU A 245 12.00 10.33 4.70
N ALA A 246 12.51 11.56 4.63
CA ALA A 246 12.35 12.55 5.68
C ALA A 246 10.86 12.84 5.93
N GLY A 247 10.06 13.05 4.87
CA GLY A 247 8.62 13.25 4.99
C GLY A 247 7.87 12.07 5.60
N VAL A 248 8.24 10.83 5.22
CA VAL A 248 7.71 9.60 5.84
C VAL A 248 8.05 9.59 7.33
N VAL A 249 9.32 9.72 7.70
CA VAL A 249 9.77 9.68 9.11
C VAL A 249 9.08 10.77 9.92
N THR A 250 9.05 12.01 9.43
CA THR A 250 8.37 13.13 10.11
C THR A 250 6.90 12.84 10.33
N THR A 251 6.19 12.33 9.32
CA THR A 251 4.75 12.03 9.41
C THR A 251 4.50 10.93 10.44
N LEU A 252 5.23 9.81 10.36
CA LEU A 252 5.04 8.68 11.28
C LEU A 252 5.41 9.06 12.72
N THR A 253 6.52 9.77 12.93
CA THR A 253 6.94 10.24 14.25
C THR A 253 5.92 11.24 14.83
N PHE A 254 5.43 12.18 14.03
CA PHE A 254 4.42 13.14 14.47
C PHE A 254 3.14 12.43 14.91
N LEU A 255 2.60 11.53 14.09
CA LEU A 255 1.38 10.79 14.41
C LEU A 255 1.55 9.92 15.67
N LEU A 256 2.71 9.27 15.83
CA LEU A 256 3.03 8.49 17.03
C LEU A 256 3.10 9.36 18.28
N LEU A 257 3.74 10.53 18.21
CA LEU A 257 3.81 11.46 19.34
C LEU A 257 2.44 12.02 19.70
N GLN A 258 1.62 12.41 18.72
CA GLN A 258 0.25 12.87 18.95
C GLN A 258 -0.62 11.78 19.59
N ALA A 259 -0.53 10.54 19.11
CA ALA A 259 -1.24 9.41 19.70
C ALA A 259 -0.81 9.17 21.16
N ARG A 260 0.46 9.37 21.50
CA ARG A 260 0.96 9.30 22.89
C ARG A 260 0.46 10.44 23.76
N VAL A 261 0.43 11.67 23.25
CA VAL A 261 -0.05 12.85 23.99
C VAL A 261 -1.53 12.74 24.31
N LEU A 262 -2.37 12.35 23.33
CA LEU A 262 -3.81 12.20 23.51
C LEU A 262 -4.18 11.17 24.58
N ARG A 263 -3.32 10.18 24.85
CA ARG A 263 -3.51 9.23 25.96
C ARG A 263 -3.16 9.78 27.33
N ARG A 264 -2.23 10.73 27.40
CA ARG A 264 -1.76 11.32 28.66
C ARG A 264 -2.70 12.41 29.18
N GLN A 265 -3.67 12.84 28.39
CA GLN A 265 -4.67 13.79 28.86
C GLN A 265 -5.63 13.09 29.83
N PRO A 266 -5.72 13.54 31.10
CA PRO A 266 -6.66 12.97 32.05
C PRO A 266 -8.09 13.20 31.55
N VAL A 267 -8.93 12.16 31.63
CA VAL A 267 -10.37 12.29 31.38
C VAL A 267 -10.92 13.27 32.42
N PRO A 268 -11.59 14.37 32.03
CA PRO A 268 -12.22 15.27 32.99
C PRO A 268 -13.23 14.48 33.83
N GLY A 269 -12.91 14.24 35.11
CA GLY A 269 -13.76 13.55 36.08
C GLY A 269 -13.39 12.10 36.44
N GLY A 270 -12.28 11.54 35.95
CA GLY A 270 -11.84 10.17 36.31
C GLY A 270 -10.78 10.16 37.41
N ALA A 271 -11.05 9.45 38.51
CA ALA A 271 -10.05 9.12 39.54
C ALA A 271 -8.81 8.42 38.93
N PRO A 272 -7.61 8.56 39.52
CA PRO A 272 -6.38 7.99 38.97
C PRO A 272 -6.48 6.46 38.81
N GLN A 273 -6.05 5.98 37.65
CA GLN A 273 -5.71 4.56 37.41
C GLN A 273 -4.25 4.31 37.75
#